data_AF-A0A9K3MZ18-F1
#
_entry.id   AF-A0A9K3MZ18-F1
#
_cell.length_a   1.000
_cell.length_b   1.000
_cell.length_c   1.000
_cell.angle_alpha   90.00
_cell.angle_beta   90.00
_cell.angle_gamma   90.00
#
_symmetry.space_group_name_H-M   'P 1'
#
loop_
_entity.id
_entity.type
_entity.pdbx_description
1 polymer ?
#
loop_
_entity_poly.entity_id
_entity_poly.type
_entity_poly.pdbx_seq_one_letter_code
_entity_poly.pdbx_strand_id
1 'polypeptide(L)'
;MLLFNLTVFLLMLDMYASERRKAKMLNFSIAYGKTPVGLARDWKVLVNESKETVKRWYNGREEVLRWQEARKKEARSIGCVYTLLGRARTFPSTKKRYSVT
;
A
#
# COMPACT_ATOMS: atom_id res chain seq x y z
N MET A 1 19.33 9.76 -33.72
CA MET A 1 18.15 8.96 -33.27
C MET A 1 18.04 8.84 -31.75
N LEU A 2 19.12 8.60 -31.00
CA LEU A 2 19.10 8.48 -29.52
C LEU A 2 18.70 9.75 -28.77
N LEU A 3 19.21 10.92 -29.19
CA LEU A 3 18.88 12.20 -28.55
C LEU A 3 17.39 12.57 -28.70
N PHE A 4 16.79 12.28 -29.86
CA PHE A 4 15.37 12.52 -30.10
C PHE A 4 14.47 11.68 -29.17
N ASN A 5 14.83 10.41 -28.94
CA ASN A 5 14.10 9.55 -28.01
C ASN A 5 14.19 10.03 -26.56
N LEU A 6 15.36 10.50 -26.13
CA LEU A 6 15.54 11.01 -24.77
C LEU A 6 14.76 12.31 -24.55
N THR A 7 14.76 13.23 -25.52
CA THR A 7 14.00 14.49 -25.44
C THR A 7 12.50 14.23 -25.43
N VAL A 8 12.00 13.33 -26.27
CA VAL A 8 10.58 12.94 -26.28
C VAL A 8 10.18 12.28 -24.96
N PHE A 9 11.04 11.43 -24.39
CA PHE A 9 10.79 10.81 -23.08
C PHE A 9 10.74 11.85 -21.95
N LEU A 10 11.66 12.81 -21.93
CA LEU A 10 11.66 13.89 -20.93
C LEU A 10 10.43 14.79 -21.06
N LEU A 11 10.04 15.16 -22.28
CA LEU A 11 8.81 15.91 -22.56
C LEU A 11 7.56 15.16 -22.08
N MET A 12 7.48 13.85 -22.33
CA MET A 12 6.38 13.02 -21.84
C MET A 12 6.36 12.99 -20.30
N LEU A 13 7.54 12.91 -19.67
CA LEU A 13 7.62 13.00 -18.22
C LEU A 13 7.10 14.35 -17.74
N ASP A 14 7.53 15.47 -18.29
CA ASP A 14 7.02 16.76 -17.82
C ASP A 14 5.52 16.92 -18.03
N MET A 15 4.99 16.46 -19.18
CA MET A 15 3.57 16.54 -19.51
C MET A 15 2.67 15.77 -18.51
N TYR A 16 3.12 14.61 -18.00
CA TYR A 16 2.35 13.77 -17.07
C TYR A 16 2.82 13.84 -15.61
N ALA A 17 3.49 14.92 -15.22
CA ALA A 17 4.06 15.03 -13.87
C ALA A 17 2.98 14.97 -12.77
N SER A 18 1.80 15.54 -13.04
CA SER A 18 0.67 15.57 -12.08
C SER A 18 0.07 14.18 -11.85
N GLU A 19 -0.07 13.43 -12.93
CA GLU A 19 -0.64 12.09 -13.01
C GLU A 19 0.28 11.10 -12.30
N ARG A 20 1.60 11.21 -12.53
CA ARG A 20 2.60 10.42 -11.80
C ARG A 20 2.54 10.68 -10.30
N ARG A 21 2.38 11.93 -9.88
CA ARG A 21 2.24 12.27 -8.46
C ARG A 21 0.98 11.63 -7.86
N LYS A 22 -0.16 11.72 -8.56
CA LYS A 22 -1.42 11.07 -8.15
C LYS A 22 -1.28 9.54 -8.09
N ALA A 23 -0.67 8.92 -9.10
CA ALA A 23 -0.42 7.48 -9.14
C ALA A 23 0.50 7.02 -8.00
N LYS A 24 1.56 7.78 -7.70
CA LYS A 24 2.45 7.53 -6.56
C LYS A 24 1.68 7.58 -5.24
N MET A 25 0.87 8.63 -5.04
CA MET A 25 0.03 8.76 -3.84
C MET A 25 -0.96 7.61 -3.69
N LEU A 26 -1.60 7.18 -4.79
CA LEU A 26 -2.51 6.03 -4.81
C LEU A 26 -1.77 4.74 -4.41
N ASN A 27 -0.60 4.49 -5.00
CA ASN A 27 0.19 3.29 -4.74
C ASN A 27 0.59 3.16 -3.25
N PHE A 28 1.10 4.23 -2.66
CA PHE A 28 1.45 4.22 -1.22
C PHE A 28 0.21 4.19 -0.33
N SER A 29 -0.87 4.89 -0.71
CA SER A 29 -2.13 4.87 0.04
C SER A 29 -2.68 3.45 0.18
N ILE A 30 -2.75 2.69 -0.92
CA ILE A 30 -3.28 1.32 -0.89
C ILE A 30 -2.31 0.39 -0.13
N ALA A 31 -1.01 0.49 -0.38
CA ALA A 31 0.01 -0.33 0.29
C ALA A 31 0.00 -0.16 1.83
N TYR A 32 -0.33 1.03 2.33
CA TYR A 32 -0.47 1.31 3.76
C TYR A 32 -1.90 1.10 4.31
N GLY A 33 -2.79 0.49 3.53
CA GLY A 33 -4.10 0.03 4.01
C GLY A 33 -5.20 1.08 4.02
N LYS A 34 -5.11 2.12 3.17
CA LYS A 34 -6.23 3.06 2.98
C LYS A 34 -7.47 2.34 2.45
N THR A 35 -8.62 2.63 3.06
CA THR A 35 -9.88 2.01 2.68
C THR A 35 -10.44 2.61 1.38
N PRO A 36 -11.28 1.89 0.63
CA PRO A 36 -11.94 2.45 -0.56
C PRO A 36 -12.74 3.73 -0.27
N VAL A 37 -13.35 3.83 0.91
CA VAL A 37 -14.08 5.06 1.33
C VAL A 37 -13.11 6.22 1.51
N GLY A 38 -11.99 6.00 2.21
CA GLY A 38 -10.96 7.02 2.39
C GLY A 38 -10.32 7.44 1.07
N LEU A 39 -10.10 6.49 0.16
CA LEU A 39 -9.57 6.79 -1.17
C LEU A 39 -10.59 7.57 -2.03
N ALA A 40 -11.88 7.21 -1.96
CA ALA A 40 -12.95 7.92 -2.68
C ALA A 40 -13.05 9.39 -2.28
N ARG A 41 -12.94 9.69 -0.98
CA ARG A 41 -12.94 11.05 -0.46
C ARG A 41 -11.78 11.88 -0.99
N ASP A 42 -10.58 11.31 -0.95
CA ASP A 42 -9.36 12.03 -1.36
C ASP A 42 -9.30 12.27 -2.87
N TRP A 43 -9.86 11.37 -3.67
CA TRP A 43 -9.91 11.48 -5.13
C TRP A 43 -11.20 12.12 -5.66
N LYS A 44 -12.17 12.42 -4.78
CA LYS A 44 -13.49 12.96 -5.13
C LYS A 44 -14.23 12.11 -6.17
N VAL A 45 -14.18 10.80 -5.99
CA VAL A 45 -14.85 9.80 -6.86
C VAL A 45 -15.92 9.04 -6.09
N LEU A 46 -16.74 8.28 -6.80
CA LEU A 46 -17.71 7.39 -6.16
C LEU A 46 -17.00 6.26 -5.42
N VAL A 47 -17.59 5.82 -4.31
CA VAL A 47 -17.03 4.71 -3.50
C VAL A 47 -16.89 3.43 -4.34
N ASN A 48 -17.82 3.17 -5.27
CA ASN A 48 -17.75 2.00 -6.14
C ASN A 48 -16.56 2.05 -7.12
N GLU A 49 -16.25 3.22 -7.68
CA GLU A 49 -15.09 3.40 -8.56
C GLU A 49 -13.78 3.20 -7.79
N SER A 50 -13.71 3.74 -6.57
CA SER A 50 -12.58 3.53 -5.66
C SER A 50 -12.41 2.06 -5.28
N LYS A 51 -13.50 1.32 -5.00
CA LYS A 51 -13.47 -0.13 -4.74
C LYS A 51 -12.88 -0.89 -5.92
N GLU A 52 -13.33 -0.59 -7.13
CA GLU A 52 -12.82 -1.23 -8.35
C GLU A 52 -11.34 -0.89 -8.58
N THR A 53 -10.93 0.35 -8.29
CA THR A 53 -9.52 0.77 -8.37
C THR A 53 -8.64 -0.01 -7.41
N VAL A 54 -9.06 -0.14 -6.15
CA VAL A 54 -8.33 -0.93 -5.14
C VAL A 54 -8.27 -2.41 -5.55
N LYS A 55 -9.37 -2.96 -6.06
CA LYS A 55 -9.41 -4.34 -6.57
C LYS A 55 -8.40 -4.56 -7.70
N ARG A 56 -8.39 -3.70 -8.72
CA ARG A 56 -7.42 -3.76 -9.82
C ARG A 56 -5.98 -3.66 -9.33
N TRP A 57 -5.72 -2.79 -8.37
CA TRP A 57 -4.39 -2.64 -7.78
C TRP A 57 -3.91 -3.94 -7.13
N TYR A 58 -4.75 -4.61 -6.32
CA TYR A 58 -4.40 -5.89 -5.71
C TYR A 58 -4.31 -7.04 -6.72
N ASN A 59 -5.16 -7.05 -7.76
CA ASN A 59 -5.06 -8.04 -8.84
C ASN A 59 -3.71 -7.96 -9.57
N GLY A 60 -3.13 -6.76 -9.72
CA GLY A 60 -1.80 -6.58 -10.29
C GLY A 60 -0.65 -6.80 -9.30
N ARG A 61 -0.93 -6.98 -8.01
CA ARG A 61 0.06 -7.06 -6.91
C ARG A 61 -0.38 -8.04 -5.82
N GLU A 62 -0.76 -9.24 -6.22
CA GLU A 62 -1.31 -10.23 -5.30
C GLU A 62 -0.32 -10.62 -4.19
N GLU A 63 0.98 -10.53 -4.47
CA GLU A 63 2.06 -10.77 -3.50
C GLU A 63 1.98 -9.83 -2.30
N VAL A 64 1.55 -8.58 -2.51
CA VAL A 64 1.38 -7.61 -1.42
C VAL A 64 0.26 -8.03 -0.50
N LEU A 65 -0.89 -8.44 -1.06
CA LEU A 65 -2.02 -8.91 -0.27
C LEU A 65 -1.67 -10.16 0.52
N ARG A 66 -1.01 -11.15 -0.12
CA ARG A 66 -0.54 -12.37 0.55
C ARG A 66 0.41 -12.04 1.70
N TRP A 67 1.39 -11.16 1.46
CA TRP A 67 2.33 -10.74 2.50
C TRP A 67 1.63 -10.02 3.65
N GLN A 68 0.72 -9.10 3.37
CA GLN A 68 -0.04 -8.37 4.40
C GLN A 68 -0.86 -9.31 5.28
N GLU A 69 -1.56 -10.29 4.71
CA GLU A 69 -2.34 -11.26 5.47
C GLU A 69 -1.46 -12.17 6.33
N ALA A 70 -0.32 -12.62 5.81
CA ALA A 70 0.66 -13.38 6.57
C ALA A 70 1.20 -12.58 7.78
N ARG A 71 1.56 -11.31 7.58
CA ARG A 71 2.04 -10.42 8.67
C ARG A 71 0.95 -10.15 9.71
N LYS A 72 -0.30 -9.95 9.30
CA LYS A 72 -1.44 -9.80 10.24
C LYS A 72 -1.66 -11.07 11.05
N LYS A 73 -1.52 -12.25 10.45
CA LYS A 73 -1.62 -13.54 11.15
C LYS A 73 -0.50 -13.69 12.18
N GLU A 74 0.74 -13.44 11.78
CA GLU A 74 1.91 -13.46 12.66
C GLU A 74 1.74 -12.49 13.85
N ALA A 75 1.39 -11.24 13.57
CA ALA A 75 1.15 -10.21 14.58
C ALA A 75 0.08 -10.62 15.60
N ARG A 76 -1.01 -11.27 15.15
CA ARG A 76 -2.07 -11.78 16.03
C ARG A 76 -1.63 -12.97 16.87
N SER A 77 -0.74 -13.82 16.36
CA SER A 77 -0.24 -15.00 17.07
C SER A 77 0.88 -14.69 18.09
N ILE A 78 1.86 -13.88 17.69
CA ILE A 78 3.06 -13.59 18.48
C ILE A 78 2.87 -12.32 19.31
N GLY A 79 2.03 -11.40 18.85
CA GLY A 79 1.80 -10.11 19.48
C GLY A 79 2.86 -9.06 19.16
N CYS A 80 3.75 -9.34 18.22
CA CYS A 80 4.73 -8.40 17.69
C CYS A 80 5.02 -8.65 16.21
N VAL A 81 5.69 -7.69 15.56
CA VAL A 81 6.30 -7.83 14.24
C VAL A 81 7.73 -7.30 14.27
N TYR A 82 8.57 -7.74 13.34
CA TYR A 82 9.98 -7.37 13.28
C TYR A 82 10.30 -6.65 11.97
N THR A 83 11.23 -5.69 12.02
CA THR A 83 11.89 -5.18 10.80
C THR A 83 12.87 -6.22 10.25
N LEU A 84 13.37 -6.00 9.04
CA LEU A 84 14.40 -6.87 8.44
C LEU A 84 15.65 -7.02 9.31
N LEU A 85 15.99 -5.98 10.08
CA LEU A 85 17.14 -5.98 11.00
C LEU A 85 16.78 -6.40 12.44
N GLY A 86 15.59 -6.98 12.64
CA GLY A 86 15.21 -7.55 13.95
C GLY A 86 14.63 -6.56 14.96
N ARG A 87 14.41 -5.28 14.61
CA ARG A 87 13.73 -4.35 15.53
C ARG A 87 12.26 -4.75 15.72
N ALA A 88 11.86 -5.04 16.94
CA ALA A 88 10.49 -5.44 17.28
C ALA A 88 9.54 -4.25 17.43
N ARG A 89 8.29 -4.44 17.00
CA ARG A 89 7.13 -3.60 17.37
C ARG A 89 6.05 -4.49 17.98
N THR A 90 5.82 -4.34 19.28
CA THR A 90 4.79 -5.07 20.03
C THR A 90 3.43 -4.38 19.97
N PHE A 91 2.36 -5.17 19.86
CA PHE A 91 0.99 -4.68 19.88
C PHE A 91 0.38 -4.89 21.28
N PRO A 92 -0.16 -3.83 21.94
CA PRO A 92 -0.64 -3.93 23.32
C PRO A 92 -1.82 -4.91 23.52
N SER A 93 -2.72 -5.01 22.53
CA SER A 93 -3.98 -5.75 22.62
C SER A 93 -3.86 -7.26 22.36
N THR A 94 -2.71 -7.73 21.88
CA THR A 94 -2.43 -9.15 21.59
C THR A 94 -1.71 -9.87 22.72
N LYS A 95 -1.47 -9.20 23.85
CA LYS A 95 -1.01 -9.88 25.07
C LYS A 95 -2.13 -10.80 25.57
N LYS A 96 -2.08 -12.09 25.23
CA LYS A 96 -2.60 -13.09 26.16
C LYS A 96 -1.84 -12.88 27.47
N ARG A 97 -2.53 -12.46 28.53
CA ARG A 97 -2.04 -12.61 29.90
C ARG A 97 -1.81 -14.10 30.09
N TYR A 98 -0.58 -14.56 29.92
CA TYR A 98 -0.19 -15.81 30.55
C TYR A 98 -0.06 -15.46 32.03
N SER A 99 -1.12 -15.76 32.78
CA SER A 99 -1.04 -15.89 34.23
C SER A 99 -0.09 -17.07 34.46
N VAL A 100 1.16 -16.78 34.81
CA VAL A 100 2.02 -17.81 35.40
C VAL A 100 1.44 -18.07 36.78
N THR A 101 1.00 -19.31 37.00
CA THR A 101 0.58 -19.84 38.30
C THR A 101 1.74 -19.81 39.28
#